data_AF-A0A2T0STG2-F1
#
_entry.id   AF-A0A2T0STG2-F1
#
_cell.length_a   1.000
_cell.length_b   1.000
_cell.length_c   1.000
_cell.angle_alpha   90.00
_cell.angle_beta   90.00
_cell.angle_gamma   90.00
#
_symmetry.space_group_name_H-M   'P 1'
#
loop_
_entity.id
_entity.type
_entity.pdbx_description
1 polymer ?
#
loop_
_entity_poly.entity_id
_entity_poly.type
_entity_poly.pdbx_seq_one_letter_code
_entity_poly.pdbx_strand_id
1 'polypeptide(L)'
;MSRIDRRTVLRGGAAVALWAATSTTPVAGRASATAPIGPGTPVAPPELDSPTWNALPLLDRQVLTVLSQVFATFRAHARTIWGDYRPDRTQLVLPHWPGGEELPGYAYVVNARRPGSLGDARPVDLPGALGLGAVHRITRGAGMDAALSPNGTIGTVDIAGVPTLVVGFGTSEVIRGLLDFGTWLAARVLVHEAFHAYGSTWAPYPLPDGQTTQPSPADYPRDAENAALALLEDAVLALPSDRPAPSAAGKLRGYLAIRAVRWDRLPEVAWREGPYQSGEGTARFVEDRYVRLGGHQLADRSTDLTTGPALLAWIGRRRGYPVGASCGELLESAVGPWWRTRAPSGRTPGDIAAEVLGVPTGEDRDRVVAEAKQAFDYAGLLDLVRRADLPHA
;
A
#
# COMPACT_ATOMS: atom_id res chain seq x y z
N MET A 1 7.65 34.11 -19.68
CA MET A 1 7.27 32.69 -19.67
C MET A 1 8.48 31.88 -19.26
N SER A 2 8.52 31.49 -17.99
CA SER A 2 9.69 30.97 -17.28
C SER A 2 9.99 29.52 -17.66
N ARG A 3 11.27 29.24 -17.94
CA ARG A 3 11.84 27.91 -18.14
C ARG A 3 11.64 27.08 -16.87
N ILE A 4 10.93 25.95 -17.01
CA ILE A 4 10.83 24.93 -15.95
C ILE A 4 12.10 24.09 -16.02
N ASP A 5 12.86 24.15 -14.94
CA ASP A 5 14.11 23.44 -14.73
C ASP A 5 13.88 21.93 -14.65
N ARG A 6 14.61 21.19 -15.49
CA ARG A 6 14.59 19.73 -15.60
C ARG A 6 15.73 19.19 -14.75
N ARG A 7 15.45 18.82 -13.49
CA ARG A 7 16.25 17.85 -12.72
C ARG A 7 15.56 17.53 -11.40
N THR A 8 15.17 16.27 -11.21
CA THR A 8 15.58 15.41 -10.08
C THR A 8 14.90 14.06 -10.28
N VAL A 9 15.71 13.12 -10.76
CA VAL A 9 15.44 11.68 -10.82
C VAL A 9 16.06 11.10 -9.55
N LEU A 10 15.29 10.40 -8.72
CA LEU A 10 15.85 9.55 -7.68
C LEU A 10 15.46 8.10 -7.98
N ARG A 11 16.44 7.41 -8.57
CA ARG A 11 16.57 5.96 -8.61
C ARG A 11 16.87 5.47 -7.20
N GLY A 12 16.20 4.40 -6.75
CA GLY A 12 16.53 3.70 -5.50
C GLY A 12 16.78 2.25 -5.79
N GLY A 13 18.03 1.91 -6.11
CA GLY A 13 18.52 0.55 -6.22
C GLY A 13 19.93 0.45 -5.61
N ALA A 14 20.09 -0.59 -4.78
CA ALA A 14 21.31 -1.27 -4.31
C ALA A 14 22.06 -0.81 -3.03
N ALA A 15 22.32 -1.86 -2.22
CA ALA A 15 23.36 -2.13 -1.21
C ALA A 15 23.14 -1.55 0.22
N VAL A 16 23.30 -2.31 1.33
CA VAL A 16 24.33 -3.31 1.67
C VAL A 16 23.79 -4.39 2.66
N ALA A 17 24.39 -5.59 2.57
CA ALA A 17 24.21 -6.79 3.40
C ALA A 17 24.90 -6.73 4.78
N LEU A 18 24.39 -7.44 5.80
CA LEU A 18 25.05 -8.63 6.41
C LEU A 18 24.27 -9.23 7.62
N TRP A 19 24.26 -10.57 7.65
CA TRP A 19 24.08 -11.53 8.78
C TRP A 19 22.70 -11.72 9.43
N ALA A 20 22.22 -12.93 9.75
CA ALA A 20 22.51 -14.31 9.33
C ALA A 20 21.36 -15.23 9.84
N ALA A 21 21.06 -16.25 9.03
CA ALA A 21 20.37 -17.52 9.28
C ALA A 21 19.79 -17.85 10.68
N THR A 22 18.56 -18.36 10.69
CA THR A 22 18.29 -19.71 11.23
C THR A 22 17.16 -20.42 10.50
N SER A 23 17.47 -21.69 10.18
CA SER A 23 16.65 -22.83 9.80
C SER A 23 15.14 -22.79 10.06
N THR A 24 14.35 -23.03 9.02
CA THR A 24 13.08 -23.76 9.13
C THR A 24 13.21 -25.11 8.47
N THR A 25 13.24 -26.16 9.29
CA THR A 25 13.07 -27.56 8.88
C THR A 25 11.70 -27.72 8.19
N PRO A 26 11.60 -28.38 7.03
CA PRO A 26 10.31 -28.61 6.41
C PRO A 26 9.59 -29.75 7.14
N VAL A 27 8.38 -29.46 7.62
CA VAL A 27 7.41 -30.49 8.01
C VAL A 27 6.97 -31.22 6.74
N ALA A 28 7.27 -32.51 6.69
CA ALA A 28 6.89 -33.38 5.58
C ALA A 28 5.36 -33.54 5.51
N GLY A 29 4.76 -33.04 4.44
CA GLY A 29 3.37 -33.28 4.09
C GLY A 29 3.14 -32.90 2.63
N ARG A 30 2.79 -33.87 1.79
CA ARG A 30 2.59 -33.74 0.34
C ARG A 30 1.69 -32.56 -0.05
N ALA A 31 2.23 -31.61 -0.80
CA ALA A 31 1.53 -30.79 -1.78
C ALA A 31 2.53 -30.35 -2.85
N SER A 32 2.10 -30.31 -4.11
CA SER A 32 2.89 -29.83 -5.25
C SER A 32 3.41 -28.41 -4.95
N ALA A 33 4.69 -28.29 -4.58
CA ALA A 33 5.27 -27.04 -4.13
C ALA A 33 5.67 -26.17 -5.31
N THR A 34 4.68 -25.56 -5.98
CA THR A 34 4.97 -24.35 -6.76
C THR A 34 5.47 -23.29 -5.79
N ALA A 35 6.67 -22.76 -6.03
CA ALA A 35 7.22 -21.69 -5.22
C ALA A 35 6.19 -20.55 -5.08
N PRO A 36 6.00 -19.97 -3.88
CA PRO A 36 5.00 -18.93 -3.69
C PRO A 36 5.31 -17.71 -4.56
N ILE A 37 4.27 -17.17 -5.18
CA ILE A 37 4.35 -16.06 -6.14
C ILE A 37 4.78 -14.79 -5.40
N GLY A 38 5.94 -14.23 -5.76
CA GLY A 38 6.44 -12.97 -5.21
C GLY A 38 6.14 -11.76 -6.08
N PRO A 39 6.38 -10.53 -5.60
CA PRO A 39 6.05 -9.30 -6.35
C PRO A 39 6.78 -9.19 -7.70
N GLY A 40 8.02 -9.68 -7.78
CA GLY A 40 8.80 -9.71 -9.01
C GLY A 40 8.56 -10.94 -9.90
N THR A 41 7.67 -11.86 -9.49
CA THR A 41 7.35 -13.04 -10.31
C THR A 41 6.62 -12.57 -11.58
N PRO A 42 7.05 -13.02 -12.78
CA PRO A 42 6.32 -12.73 -14.00
C PRO A 42 4.91 -13.31 -13.98
N VAL A 43 3.95 -12.58 -14.53
CA VAL A 43 2.59 -13.10 -14.74
C VAL A 43 2.58 -13.93 -16.01
N ALA A 44 2.38 -15.24 -15.86
CA ALA A 44 2.15 -16.17 -16.97
C ALA A 44 0.64 -16.41 -17.10
N PRO A 45 -0.02 -15.90 -18.16
CA PRO A 45 -1.43 -16.19 -18.38
C PRO A 45 -1.64 -17.70 -18.61
N PRO A 46 -2.74 -18.29 -18.12
CA PRO A 46 -3.01 -19.69 -18.36
C PRO A 46 -3.24 -19.98 -19.85
N GLU A 47 -2.78 -21.15 -20.29
CA GLU A 47 -3.16 -21.72 -21.58
C GLU A 47 -4.61 -22.23 -21.47
N LEU A 48 -5.52 -21.59 -22.20
CA LEU A 48 -6.95 -21.91 -22.20
C LEU A 48 -7.40 -22.23 -23.63
N ASP A 49 -8.27 -23.22 -23.77
CA ASP A 49 -8.90 -23.56 -25.05
C ASP A 49 -9.99 -22.53 -25.40
N SER A 50 -9.54 -21.35 -25.83
CA SER A 50 -10.41 -20.25 -26.24
C SER A 50 -9.71 -19.42 -27.32
N PRO A 51 -10.24 -19.40 -28.55
CA PRO A 51 -9.70 -18.58 -29.63
C PRO A 51 -9.69 -17.09 -29.28
N THR A 52 -10.72 -16.60 -28.59
CA THR A 52 -10.82 -15.22 -28.13
C THR A 52 -9.71 -14.88 -27.14
N TRP A 53 -9.50 -15.71 -26.12
CA TRP A 53 -8.42 -15.53 -25.15
C TRP A 53 -7.05 -15.51 -25.83
N ASN A 54 -6.78 -16.50 -26.67
CA ASN A 54 -5.49 -16.66 -27.32
C ASN A 54 -5.18 -15.57 -28.36
N ALA A 55 -6.21 -14.88 -28.87
CA ALA A 55 -6.06 -13.72 -29.74
C ALA A 55 -5.78 -12.41 -29.00
N LEU A 56 -5.97 -12.35 -27.67
CA LEU A 56 -5.68 -11.15 -26.90
C LEU A 56 -4.16 -10.90 -26.81
N PRO A 57 -3.72 -9.62 -26.83
CA PRO A 57 -2.33 -9.27 -26.55
C PRO A 57 -1.85 -9.85 -25.21
N LEU A 58 -0.55 -10.12 -25.09
CA LEU A 58 0.01 -10.70 -23.86
C LEU A 58 -0.33 -9.86 -22.62
N LEU A 59 -0.17 -8.54 -22.69
CA LEU A 59 -0.43 -7.64 -21.57
C LEU A 59 -1.90 -7.66 -21.14
N ASP A 60 -2.83 -7.75 -22.10
CA ASP A 60 -4.26 -7.90 -21.86
C ASP A 60 -4.57 -9.22 -21.14
N ARG A 61 -3.95 -10.32 -21.57
CA ARG A 61 -4.08 -11.61 -20.88
C ARG A 61 -3.49 -11.54 -19.47
N GLN A 62 -2.40 -10.81 -19.27
CA GLN A 62 -1.78 -10.64 -17.95
C GLN A 62 -2.68 -9.85 -16.99
N VAL A 63 -3.26 -8.72 -17.42
CA VAL A 63 -4.18 -7.95 -16.57
C VAL A 63 -5.41 -8.76 -16.17
N LEU A 64 -6.00 -9.51 -17.11
CA LEU A 64 -7.14 -10.38 -16.83
C LEU A 64 -6.77 -11.56 -15.91
N THR A 65 -5.54 -12.08 -16.03
CA THR A 65 -5.02 -13.13 -15.12
C THR A 65 -4.85 -12.60 -13.70
N VAL A 66 -4.28 -11.41 -13.54
CA VAL A 66 -4.13 -10.76 -12.23
C VAL A 66 -5.50 -10.50 -11.61
N LEU A 67 -6.45 -9.93 -12.36
CA LEU A 67 -7.81 -9.71 -11.86
C LEU A 67 -8.50 -11.00 -11.46
N SER A 68 -8.33 -12.08 -12.23
CA SER A 68 -8.88 -13.40 -11.92
C SER A 68 -8.42 -13.87 -10.53
N GLN A 69 -7.12 -13.74 -10.23
CA GLN A 69 -6.58 -14.11 -8.91
C GLN A 69 -7.04 -13.17 -7.79
N VAL A 70 -7.02 -11.85 -8.01
CA VAL A 70 -7.56 -10.89 -7.02
C VAL A 70 -9.01 -11.24 -6.71
N PHE A 71 -9.83 -11.50 -7.74
CA PHE A 71 -11.25 -11.78 -7.57
C PHE A 71 -11.48 -13.12 -6.87
N ALA A 72 -10.71 -14.15 -7.19
CA ALA A 72 -10.75 -15.43 -6.51
C ALA A 72 -10.45 -15.29 -5.01
N THR A 73 -9.37 -14.58 -4.67
CA THR A 73 -8.96 -14.35 -3.28
C THR A 73 -10.03 -13.56 -2.51
N PHE A 74 -10.59 -12.48 -3.08
CA PHE A 74 -11.63 -11.70 -2.41
C PHE A 74 -12.97 -12.44 -2.29
N ARG A 75 -13.34 -13.27 -3.26
CA ARG A 75 -14.51 -14.14 -3.11
C ARG A 75 -14.38 -15.09 -1.92
N ALA A 76 -13.20 -15.66 -1.71
CA ALA A 76 -12.94 -16.58 -0.62
C ALA A 76 -12.71 -15.87 0.73
N HIS A 77 -12.09 -14.68 0.73
CA HIS A 77 -11.47 -14.11 1.93
C HIS A 77 -11.83 -12.65 2.25
N ALA A 78 -12.75 -12.00 1.53
CA ALA A 78 -13.07 -10.57 1.73
C ALA A 78 -13.34 -10.18 3.21
N ARG A 79 -14.11 -11.00 3.94
CA ARG A 79 -14.40 -10.75 5.37
C ARG A 79 -13.14 -10.75 6.23
N THR A 80 -12.23 -11.68 5.96
CA THR A 80 -10.95 -11.80 6.69
C THR A 80 -9.99 -10.67 6.34
N ILE A 81 -9.99 -10.22 5.09
CA ILE A 81 -9.16 -9.12 4.59
C ILE A 81 -9.58 -7.79 5.21
N TRP A 82 -10.84 -7.37 5.02
CA TRP A 82 -11.33 -6.09 5.57
C TRP A 82 -12.82 -6.06 5.92
N GLY A 83 -13.65 -6.99 5.44
CA GLY A 83 -15.09 -7.01 5.70
C GLY A 83 -15.90 -6.93 4.42
N ASP A 84 -16.51 -5.77 4.19
CA ASP A 84 -17.34 -5.41 3.03
C ASP A 84 -16.57 -4.75 1.88
N TYR A 85 -15.25 -4.58 2.01
CA TYR A 85 -14.37 -4.22 0.91
C TYR A 85 -14.35 -5.33 -0.15
N ARG A 86 -14.84 -5.02 -1.37
CA ARG A 86 -15.10 -5.98 -2.46
C ARG A 86 -14.58 -5.49 -3.82
N PRO A 87 -13.25 -5.42 -4.03
CA PRO A 87 -12.69 -5.06 -5.33
C PRO A 87 -13.12 -6.03 -6.43
N ASP A 88 -13.46 -7.28 -6.09
CA ASP A 88 -14.05 -8.28 -6.98
C ASP A 88 -15.46 -7.94 -7.50
N ARG A 89 -16.10 -6.91 -6.91
CA ARG A 89 -17.43 -6.42 -7.30
C ARG A 89 -17.43 -4.94 -7.71
N THR A 90 -16.30 -4.26 -7.54
CA THR A 90 -16.14 -2.84 -7.93
C THR A 90 -16.14 -2.72 -9.44
N GLN A 91 -16.80 -1.68 -9.96
CA GLN A 91 -16.77 -1.34 -11.38
C GLN A 91 -15.37 -0.81 -11.72
N LEU A 92 -14.73 -1.43 -12.73
CA LEU A 92 -13.39 -1.08 -13.16
C LEU A 92 -13.41 -0.60 -14.61
N VAL A 93 -12.59 0.41 -14.90
CA VAL A 93 -12.18 0.79 -16.26
C VAL A 93 -10.67 0.66 -16.35
N LEU A 94 -10.19 -0.12 -17.32
CA LEU A 94 -8.78 -0.48 -17.46
C LEU A 94 -8.30 -0.04 -18.85
N PRO A 95 -7.86 1.22 -19.02
CA PRO A 95 -7.37 1.68 -20.30
C PRO A 95 -6.00 1.08 -20.63
N HIS A 96 -5.87 0.58 -21.87
CA HIS A 96 -4.61 0.07 -22.38
C HIS A 96 -3.82 1.17 -23.08
N TRP A 97 -2.67 1.50 -22.52
CA TRP A 97 -1.68 2.41 -23.07
C TRP A 97 -0.59 1.63 -23.84
N PRO A 98 -0.56 1.71 -25.18
CA PRO A 98 0.28 0.84 -26.02
C PRO A 98 1.79 1.15 -25.93
N GLY A 99 2.17 2.32 -25.41
CA GLY A 99 3.57 2.75 -25.25
C GLY A 99 3.78 4.22 -25.66
N GLY A 100 4.93 4.80 -25.29
CA GLY A 100 5.30 6.16 -25.69
C GLY A 100 4.30 7.23 -25.23
N GLU A 101 4.04 8.22 -26.08
CA GLU A 101 3.05 9.30 -25.85
C GLU A 101 1.66 8.95 -26.42
N GLU A 102 1.46 7.72 -26.91
CA GLU A 102 0.21 7.31 -27.54
C GLU A 102 -0.92 7.20 -26.50
N LEU A 103 -2.07 7.79 -26.84
CA LEU A 103 -3.28 7.71 -26.04
C LEU A 103 -3.89 6.30 -26.10
N PRO A 104 -4.64 5.88 -25.06
CA PRO A 104 -5.28 4.57 -25.04
C PRO A 104 -6.31 4.46 -26.17
N GLY A 105 -6.17 3.43 -27.00
CA GLY A 105 -7.12 3.13 -28.07
C GLY A 105 -8.38 2.40 -27.60
N TYR A 106 -8.35 1.85 -26.38
CA TYR A 106 -9.48 1.14 -25.77
C TYR A 106 -9.29 0.97 -24.26
N ALA A 107 -10.37 0.57 -23.60
CA ALA A 107 -10.34 0.12 -22.21
C ALA A 107 -11.18 -1.14 -22.01
N TYR A 108 -10.79 -1.96 -21.04
CA TYR A 108 -11.69 -2.98 -20.51
C TYR A 108 -12.59 -2.39 -19.44
N VAL A 109 -13.83 -2.87 -19.42
CA VAL A 109 -14.83 -2.57 -18.40
C VAL A 109 -15.18 -3.86 -17.70
N VAL A 110 -15.04 -3.88 -16.38
CA VAL A 110 -15.29 -5.05 -15.54
C VAL A 110 -16.35 -4.72 -14.50
N ASN A 111 -17.24 -5.67 -14.22
CA ASN A 111 -18.30 -5.56 -13.19
C ASN A 111 -19.31 -4.40 -13.38
N ALA A 112 -19.39 -3.82 -14.58
CA ALA A 112 -20.36 -2.77 -14.87
C ALA A 112 -21.78 -3.35 -14.97
N ARG A 113 -22.71 -2.82 -14.17
CA ARG A 113 -24.14 -3.19 -14.24
C ARG A 113 -24.80 -2.69 -15.52
N ARG A 114 -24.35 -1.54 -16.03
CA ARG A 114 -24.86 -0.89 -17.24
C ARG A 114 -23.68 -0.54 -18.16
N PRO A 115 -23.03 -1.53 -18.79
CA PRO A 115 -21.82 -1.28 -19.58
C PRO A 115 -22.05 -0.25 -20.70
N GLY A 116 -23.25 -0.18 -21.28
CA GLY A 116 -23.60 0.83 -22.28
C GLY A 116 -23.61 2.28 -21.79
N SER A 117 -23.68 2.54 -20.48
CA SER A 117 -23.54 3.91 -19.95
C SER A 117 -22.08 4.37 -19.89
N LEU A 118 -21.12 3.47 -20.07
CA LEU A 118 -19.69 3.77 -20.06
C LEU A 118 -19.14 4.02 -21.47
N GLY A 119 -19.90 3.69 -22.51
CA GLY A 119 -19.46 3.87 -23.89
C GLY A 119 -20.04 2.84 -24.84
N ASP A 120 -19.34 2.62 -25.93
CA ASP A 120 -19.69 1.63 -26.95
C ASP A 120 -19.27 0.21 -26.56
N ALA A 121 -19.68 -0.21 -25.37
CA ALA A 121 -19.27 -1.46 -24.75
C ALA A 121 -19.63 -2.68 -25.59
N ARG A 122 -18.61 -3.44 -25.99
CA ARG A 122 -18.73 -4.73 -26.67
C ARG A 122 -18.30 -5.85 -25.71
N PRO A 123 -19.08 -6.93 -25.55
CA PRO A 123 -18.69 -8.04 -24.70
C PRO A 123 -17.40 -8.68 -25.22
N VAL A 124 -16.54 -9.11 -24.30
CA VAL A 124 -15.34 -9.91 -24.60
C VAL A 124 -15.64 -11.33 -24.13
N ASP A 125 -15.65 -12.29 -25.06
CA ASP A 125 -15.94 -13.69 -24.78
C ASP A 125 -14.74 -14.36 -24.07
N LEU A 126 -14.71 -14.23 -22.75
CA LEU A 126 -13.65 -14.77 -21.91
C LEU A 126 -14.00 -16.15 -21.36
N PRO A 127 -13.02 -17.05 -21.22
CA PRO A 127 -13.24 -18.36 -20.60
C PRO A 127 -13.77 -18.24 -19.17
N GLY A 128 -14.80 -19.02 -18.85
CA GLY A 128 -15.35 -19.09 -17.50
C GLY A 128 -14.33 -19.54 -16.43
N ALA A 129 -13.25 -20.21 -16.84
CA ALA A 129 -12.14 -20.61 -15.95
C ALA A 129 -11.41 -19.42 -15.31
N LEU A 130 -11.43 -18.22 -15.92
CA LEU A 130 -10.91 -17.01 -15.31
C LEU A 130 -11.79 -16.52 -14.15
N GLY A 131 -13.03 -17.03 -14.03
CA GLY A 131 -13.96 -16.63 -12.99
C GLY A 131 -14.15 -15.12 -12.91
N LEU A 132 -13.98 -14.38 -14.01
CA LEU A 132 -14.25 -12.96 -14.07
C LEU A 132 -15.77 -12.75 -14.26
N GLY A 133 -16.28 -11.61 -13.81
CA GLY A 133 -17.62 -11.16 -14.19
C GLY A 133 -17.69 -10.82 -15.68
N ALA A 134 -18.79 -10.19 -16.11
CA ALA A 134 -18.89 -9.71 -17.49
C ALA A 134 -17.80 -8.67 -17.79
N VAL A 135 -16.98 -8.95 -18.80
CA VAL A 135 -15.95 -8.05 -19.30
C VAL A 135 -16.37 -7.50 -20.65
N HIS A 136 -16.25 -6.19 -20.80
CA HIS A 136 -16.52 -5.49 -22.05
C HIS A 136 -15.29 -4.70 -22.49
N ARG A 137 -15.21 -4.39 -23.77
CA ARG A 137 -14.25 -3.46 -24.35
C ARG A 137 -15.00 -2.23 -24.83
N ILE A 138 -14.50 -1.05 -24.48
CA ILE A 138 -14.96 0.24 -24.99
C ILE A 138 -13.85 0.90 -25.79
N THR A 139 -14.21 1.67 -26.82
CA THR A 139 -13.28 2.48 -27.61
C THR A 139 -13.62 3.97 -27.58
N ARG A 140 -14.82 4.32 -27.09
CA ARG A 140 -15.28 5.71 -26.92
C ARG A 140 -16.35 5.81 -25.82
N GLY A 141 -16.62 7.03 -25.38
CA GLY A 141 -17.64 7.36 -24.39
C GLY A 141 -17.05 7.62 -23.00
N ALA A 142 -17.93 7.80 -22.02
CA ALA A 142 -17.56 8.35 -20.71
C ALA A 142 -16.44 7.57 -19.98
N GLY A 143 -16.35 6.25 -20.16
CA GLY A 143 -15.26 5.44 -19.62
C GLY A 143 -13.90 5.74 -20.27
N MET A 144 -13.88 5.95 -21.59
CA MET A 144 -12.67 6.39 -22.29
C MET A 144 -12.33 7.85 -21.97
N ASP A 145 -13.32 8.72 -21.83
CA ASP A 145 -13.10 10.12 -21.44
C ASP A 145 -12.45 10.19 -20.05
N ALA A 146 -12.90 9.36 -19.11
CA ALA A 146 -12.29 9.23 -17.79
C ALA A 146 -10.83 8.70 -17.87
N ALA A 147 -10.57 7.73 -18.75
CA ALA A 147 -9.22 7.21 -19.00
C ALA A 147 -8.23 8.23 -19.58
N LEU A 148 -8.73 9.27 -20.25
CA LEU A 148 -7.93 10.36 -20.81
C LEU A 148 -7.76 11.54 -19.83
N SER A 149 -8.45 11.51 -18.69
CA SER A 149 -8.33 12.53 -17.66
C SER A 149 -6.99 12.42 -16.90
N PRO A 150 -6.57 13.45 -16.14
CA PRO A 150 -5.38 13.37 -15.29
C PRO A 150 -5.40 12.21 -14.28
N ASN A 151 -6.59 11.71 -13.91
CA ASN A 151 -6.79 10.56 -13.03
C ASN A 151 -6.95 9.23 -13.80
N GLY A 152 -6.74 9.26 -15.13
CA GLY A 152 -6.94 8.12 -16.02
C GLY A 152 -5.89 7.02 -15.90
N THR A 153 -4.84 7.23 -15.11
CA THR A 153 -3.81 6.23 -14.83
C THR A 153 -4.14 5.41 -13.59
N ILE A 154 -4.47 6.05 -12.47
CA ILE A 154 -4.99 5.39 -11.26
C ILE A 154 -5.89 6.39 -10.52
N GLY A 155 -7.14 6.00 -10.24
CA GLY A 155 -8.01 6.82 -9.40
C GLY A 155 -9.47 6.40 -9.43
N THR A 156 -10.29 7.06 -8.62
CA THR A 156 -11.75 6.87 -8.64
C THR A 156 -12.42 8.05 -9.33
N VAL A 157 -13.28 7.76 -10.29
CA VAL A 157 -14.06 8.74 -11.04
C VAL A 157 -15.53 8.34 -11.01
N ASP A 158 -16.43 9.29 -10.81
CA ASP A 158 -17.86 9.04 -11.00
C ASP A 158 -18.15 8.96 -12.51
N ILE A 159 -18.66 7.81 -12.96
CA ILE A 159 -19.06 7.62 -14.35
C ILE A 159 -20.51 7.16 -14.36
N ALA A 160 -21.40 8.06 -14.81
CA ALA A 160 -22.84 7.86 -14.84
C ALA A 160 -23.47 7.55 -13.46
N GLY A 161 -23.02 8.25 -12.41
CA GLY A 161 -23.51 8.12 -11.03
C GLY A 161 -22.99 6.87 -10.32
N VAL A 162 -21.91 6.27 -10.83
CA VAL A 162 -21.27 5.09 -10.26
C VAL A 162 -19.79 5.38 -10.01
N PRO A 163 -19.32 5.35 -8.75
CA PRO A 163 -17.90 5.38 -8.43
C PRO A 163 -17.18 4.24 -9.15
N THR A 164 -16.24 4.59 -10.01
CA THR A 164 -15.54 3.67 -10.90
C THR A 164 -14.05 3.82 -10.66
N LEU A 165 -13.38 2.69 -10.39
CA LEU A 165 -11.92 2.68 -10.31
C LEU A 165 -11.35 2.61 -11.71
N VAL A 166 -10.52 3.58 -12.07
CA VAL A 166 -9.78 3.63 -13.32
C VAL A 166 -8.35 3.20 -13.03
N VAL A 167 -7.86 2.17 -13.72
CA VAL A 167 -6.48 1.68 -13.59
C VAL A 167 -5.89 1.44 -14.97
N GLY A 168 -5.14 2.42 -15.46
CA GLY A 168 -4.38 2.34 -16.68
C GLY A 168 -3.23 1.35 -16.59
N PHE A 169 -3.07 0.56 -17.64
CA PHE A 169 -1.98 -0.38 -17.79
C PHE A 169 -1.31 -0.20 -19.14
N GLY A 170 -0.03 -0.53 -19.23
CA GLY A 170 0.72 -0.32 -20.46
C GLY A 170 2.21 -0.47 -20.27
N THR A 171 2.92 -0.27 -21.37
CA THR A 171 4.39 -0.29 -21.44
C THR A 171 4.99 1.11 -21.56
N SER A 172 4.18 2.18 -21.45
CA SER A 172 4.68 3.55 -21.55
C SER A 172 5.46 3.94 -20.30
N GLU A 173 6.73 4.30 -20.50
CA GLU A 173 7.58 4.91 -19.47
C GLU A 173 7.33 6.41 -19.30
N VAL A 174 6.61 7.03 -20.24
CA VAL A 174 6.36 8.49 -20.25
C VAL A 174 5.14 8.83 -19.38
N ILE A 175 4.12 7.96 -19.40
CA ILE A 175 2.89 8.16 -18.65
C ILE A 175 3.08 7.65 -17.22
N ARG A 176 3.20 8.60 -16.28
CA ARG A 176 3.38 8.28 -14.86
C ARG A 176 2.14 7.61 -14.28
N GLY A 177 2.35 6.54 -13.52
CA GLY A 177 1.29 5.86 -12.77
C GLY A 177 0.63 4.69 -13.50
N LEU A 178 1.07 4.34 -14.72
CA LEU A 178 0.63 3.10 -15.35
C LEU A 178 1.12 1.88 -14.57
N LEU A 179 0.26 0.87 -14.44
CA LEU A 179 0.63 -0.41 -13.86
C LEU A 179 1.20 -1.36 -14.90
N ASP A 180 2.35 -1.94 -14.57
CA ASP A 180 2.94 -3.06 -15.31
C ASP A 180 2.38 -4.39 -14.80
N PHE A 181 1.44 -4.94 -15.56
CA PHE A 181 0.86 -6.27 -15.29
C PHE A 181 1.76 -7.43 -15.71
N GLY A 182 2.96 -7.16 -16.21
CA GLY A 182 3.99 -8.17 -16.44
C GLY A 182 4.46 -8.85 -15.15
N THR A 183 4.23 -8.23 -13.99
CA THR A 183 4.62 -8.78 -12.67
C THR A 183 3.47 -8.79 -11.67
N TRP A 184 3.57 -9.66 -10.67
CA TRP A 184 2.57 -9.78 -9.61
C TRP A 184 2.49 -8.57 -8.66
N LEU A 185 3.42 -7.61 -8.76
CA LEU A 185 3.33 -6.33 -8.06
C LEU A 185 2.04 -5.57 -8.42
N ALA A 186 1.57 -5.65 -9.67
CA ALA A 186 0.35 -4.97 -10.11
C ALA A 186 -0.89 -5.41 -9.31
N ALA A 187 -0.96 -6.67 -8.90
CA ALA A 187 -2.07 -7.17 -8.07
C ALA A 187 -2.16 -6.42 -6.74
N ARG A 188 -1.00 -6.16 -6.13
CA ARG A 188 -0.89 -5.48 -4.84
C ARG A 188 -1.26 -4.01 -4.96
N VAL A 189 -0.72 -3.33 -5.96
CA VAL A 189 -1.05 -1.93 -6.22
C VAL A 189 -2.54 -1.77 -6.53
N LEU A 190 -3.12 -2.66 -7.34
CA LEU A 190 -4.56 -2.62 -7.62
C LEU A 190 -5.39 -2.76 -6.34
N VAL A 191 -5.05 -3.69 -5.45
CA VAL A 191 -5.75 -3.88 -4.17
C VAL A 191 -5.59 -2.67 -3.24
N HIS A 192 -4.41 -2.04 -3.24
CA HIS A 192 -4.14 -0.83 -2.46
C HIS A 192 -4.97 0.37 -2.95
N GLU A 193 -4.95 0.64 -4.25
CA GLU A 193 -5.64 1.79 -4.84
C GLU A 193 -7.16 1.61 -4.84
N ALA A 194 -7.64 0.39 -5.06
CA ALA A 194 -9.06 0.06 -4.90
C ALA A 194 -9.54 0.25 -3.44
N PHE A 195 -8.63 0.12 -2.47
CA PHE A 195 -8.98 0.36 -1.08
C PHE A 195 -9.13 1.86 -0.77
N HIS A 196 -8.29 2.72 -1.35
CA HIS A 196 -8.48 4.18 -1.28
C HIS A 196 -9.84 4.61 -1.83
N ALA A 197 -10.28 4.00 -2.94
CA ALA A 197 -11.60 4.23 -3.52
C ALA A 197 -12.73 3.89 -2.51
N TYR A 198 -12.63 2.74 -1.87
CA TYR A 198 -13.58 2.28 -0.86
C TYR A 198 -13.56 3.17 0.40
N GLY A 199 -12.37 3.57 0.87
CA GLY A 199 -12.18 4.43 2.03
C GLY A 199 -12.47 5.91 1.79
N SER A 200 -12.68 6.35 0.55
CA SER A 200 -12.94 7.77 0.20
C SER A 200 -14.18 8.37 0.87
N THR A 201 -15.08 7.53 1.38
CA THR A 201 -16.29 7.93 2.13
C THR A 201 -16.03 8.16 3.62
N TRP A 202 -14.84 7.84 4.12
CA TRP A 202 -14.50 7.96 5.53
C TRP A 202 -14.23 9.42 5.90
N ALA A 203 -14.36 9.73 7.20
CA ALA A 203 -13.90 11.02 7.69
C ALA A 203 -12.40 11.17 7.39
N PRO A 204 -11.94 12.35 6.96
CA PRO A 204 -10.52 12.58 6.79
C PRO A 204 -9.81 12.59 8.15
N TYR A 205 -8.50 12.32 8.14
CA TYR A 205 -7.67 12.53 9.32
C TYR A 205 -7.73 14.02 9.74
N PRO A 206 -7.88 14.33 11.04
CA PRO A 206 -7.99 15.71 11.51
C PRO A 206 -6.70 16.48 11.23
N LEU A 207 -6.82 17.58 10.50
CA LEU A 207 -5.72 18.48 10.18
C LEU A 207 -5.91 19.83 10.87
N PRO A 208 -4.83 20.49 11.34
CA PRO A 208 -4.89 21.89 11.72
C PRO A 208 -5.30 22.78 10.55
N ASP A 209 -5.88 23.94 10.85
CA ASP A 209 -6.32 24.91 9.85
C ASP A 209 -5.17 25.30 8.90
N GLY A 210 -5.48 25.28 7.59
CA GLY A 210 -4.53 25.63 6.53
C GLY A 210 -3.54 24.54 6.14
N GLN A 211 -3.60 23.35 6.76
CA GLN A 211 -2.75 22.21 6.40
C GLN A 211 -3.38 21.30 5.34
N THR A 212 -2.53 20.56 4.62
CA THR A 212 -2.91 19.62 3.56
C THR A 212 -2.62 18.17 3.95
N THR A 213 -3.36 17.23 3.36
CA THR A 213 -3.12 15.78 3.49
C THR A 213 -1.83 15.32 2.80
N GLN A 214 -1.22 16.17 1.96
CA GLN A 214 0.04 15.91 1.28
C GLN A 214 1.10 16.96 1.64
N PRO A 215 1.58 17.02 2.89
CA PRO A 215 2.66 17.93 3.26
C PRO A 215 3.91 17.63 2.44
N SER A 216 4.65 18.68 2.09
CA SER A 216 5.94 18.53 1.40
C SER A 216 6.92 17.77 2.31
N PRO A 217 7.61 16.73 1.81
CA PRO A 217 8.66 16.05 2.56
C PRO A 217 9.80 16.98 2.99
N ALA A 218 10.01 18.09 2.25
CA ALA A 218 11.01 19.10 2.58
C ALA A 218 10.66 19.90 3.84
N ASP A 219 9.38 19.95 4.20
CA ASP A 219 8.87 20.71 5.36
C ASP A 219 8.84 19.85 6.63
N TYR A 220 9.29 18.59 6.57
CA TYR A 220 9.35 17.72 7.73
C TYR A 220 10.46 18.22 8.70
N PRO A 221 10.19 18.32 10.02
CA PRO A 221 11.14 18.87 10.97
C PRO A 221 12.50 18.17 10.94
N ARG A 222 13.56 18.97 10.83
CA ARG A 222 14.96 18.55 10.80
C ARG A 222 15.51 18.36 12.22
N ASP A 223 14.90 17.46 12.99
CA ASP A 223 15.30 17.15 14.37
C ASP A 223 15.81 15.71 14.48
N ALA A 224 17.10 15.57 14.83
CA ALA A 224 17.76 14.27 14.86
C ALA A 224 17.22 13.32 15.94
N GLU A 225 16.82 13.85 17.10
CA GLU A 225 16.21 13.03 18.16
C GLU A 225 14.84 12.51 17.70
N ASN A 226 14.01 13.36 17.12
CA ASN A 226 12.69 12.97 16.63
C ASN A 226 12.78 11.94 15.49
N ALA A 227 13.73 12.11 14.57
CA ALA A 227 13.95 11.15 13.50
C ALA A 227 14.51 9.81 14.04
N ALA A 228 15.42 9.83 15.01
CA ALA A 228 15.92 8.62 15.65
C ALA A 228 14.83 7.89 16.46
N LEU A 229 13.95 8.64 17.14
CA LEU A 229 12.77 8.08 17.80
C LEU A 229 11.77 7.50 16.80
N ALA A 230 11.64 8.08 15.59
CA ALA A 230 10.82 7.50 14.52
C ALA A 230 11.37 6.14 14.05
N LEU A 231 12.69 6.03 13.91
CA LEU A 231 13.35 4.75 13.61
C LEU A 231 13.23 3.75 14.75
N LEU A 232 13.23 4.23 16.00
CA LEU A 232 12.99 3.38 17.18
C LEU A 232 11.55 2.83 17.19
N GLU A 233 10.54 3.64 16.84
CA GLU A 233 9.18 3.16 16.61
C GLU A 233 9.16 2.02 15.59
N ASP A 234 9.86 2.17 14.46
CA ASP A 234 9.92 1.15 13.41
C ASP A 234 10.57 -0.14 13.90
N ALA A 235 11.66 -0.04 14.67
CA ALA A 235 12.34 -1.20 15.26
C ALA A 235 11.44 -1.96 16.26
N VAL A 236 10.68 -1.23 17.09
CA VAL A 236 9.71 -1.83 18.03
C VAL A 236 8.59 -2.56 17.28
N LEU A 237 8.10 -1.97 16.18
CA LEU A 237 7.07 -2.58 15.33
C LEU A 237 7.61 -3.80 14.54
N ALA A 238 8.88 -3.79 14.14
CA ALA A 238 9.50 -4.81 13.30
C ALA A 238 9.98 -6.08 14.04
N LEU A 239 9.99 -6.11 15.37
CA LEU A 239 10.50 -7.25 16.16
C LEU A 239 9.99 -8.63 15.66
N PRO A 240 10.88 -9.58 15.31
CA PRO A 240 10.52 -10.98 15.17
C PRO A 240 10.19 -11.61 16.54
N SER A 241 9.48 -12.74 16.51
CA SER A 241 8.85 -13.39 17.67
C SER A 241 9.78 -14.36 18.44
N ASP A 242 11.10 -14.21 18.32
CA ASP A 242 12.13 -15.17 18.71
C ASP A 242 12.86 -14.85 20.04
N ARG A 243 12.63 -13.69 20.65
CA ARG A 243 12.74 -13.49 22.11
C ARG A 243 11.42 -13.92 22.76
N PRO A 244 11.25 -14.03 24.11
CA PRO A 244 9.91 -13.93 24.69
C PRO A 244 9.32 -12.60 24.26
N ALA A 245 8.62 -12.64 23.12
CA ALA A 245 8.27 -11.44 22.40
C ALA A 245 7.30 -10.65 23.29
N PRO A 246 7.47 -9.32 23.41
CA PRO A 246 6.38 -8.52 23.92
C PRO A 246 5.14 -8.93 23.13
N SER A 247 4.03 -9.17 23.84
CA SER A 247 2.76 -9.44 23.19
C SER A 247 2.46 -8.34 22.16
N ALA A 248 1.57 -8.58 21.20
CA ALA A 248 1.21 -7.54 20.24
C ALA A 248 0.81 -6.21 20.94
N ALA A 249 0.12 -6.32 22.08
CA ALA A 249 -0.19 -5.20 22.96
C ALA A 249 1.06 -4.55 23.58
N GLY A 250 2.06 -5.33 24.02
CA GLY A 250 3.34 -4.81 24.53
C GLY A 250 4.13 -4.03 23.48
N LYS A 251 4.18 -4.52 22.22
CA LYS A 251 4.81 -3.78 21.11
C LYS A 251 4.08 -2.48 20.81
N LEU A 252 2.75 -2.51 20.74
CA LEU A 252 1.94 -1.31 20.58
C LEU A 252 2.15 -0.32 21.72
N ARG A 253 2.23 -0.79 22.97
CA ARG A 253 2.51 0.06 24.13
C ARG A 253 3.87 0.76 24.00
N GLY A 254 4.91 0.03 23.59
CA GLY A 254 6.24 0.60 23.33
C GLY A 254 6.22 1.68 22.25
N TYR A 255 5.58 1.37 21.12
CA TYR A 255 5.35 2.32 20.03
C TYR A 255 4.61 3.58 20.48
N LEU A 256 3.50 3.42 21.21
CA LEU A 256 2.70 4.55 21.72
C LEU A 256 3.48 5.42 22.70
N ALA A 257 4.31 4.83 23.55
CA ALA A 257 5.16 5.56 24.49
C ALA A 257 6.19 6.44 23.74
N ILE A 258 6.90 5.86 22.76
CA ILE A 258 7.89 6.57 21.95
C ILE A 258 7.21 7.69 21.14
N ARG A 259 6.07 7.38 20.52
CA ARG A 259 5.28 8.34 19.75
C ARG A 259 4.82 9.53 20.59
N ALA A 260 4.33 9.28 21.80
CA ALA A 260 3.91 10.34 22.70
C ALA A 260 5.07 11.29 23.01
N VAL A 261 6.28 10.77 23.27
CA VAL A 261 7.47 11.62 23.47
C VAL A 261 7.76 12.48 22.24
N ARG A 262 7.65 11.91 21.03
CA ARG A 262 7.88 12.64 19.78
C ARG A 262 6.86 13.75 19.57
N TRP A 263 5.58 13.44 19.74
CA TRP A 263 4.48 14.38 19.50
C TRP A 263 4.40 15.46 20.58
N ASP A 264 4.78 15.16 21.83
CA ASP A 264 4.91 16.19 22.87
C ASP A 264 6.05 17.16 22.55
N ARG A 265 7.16 16.65 22.01
CA ARG A 265 8.34 17.46 21.65
C ARG A 265 8.12 18.28 20.37
N LEU A 266 7.51 17.69 19.34
CA LEU A 266 7.24 18.29 18.04
C LEU A 266 5.80 17.97 17.60
N PRO A 267 4.80 18.72 18.11
CA PRO A 267 3.39 18.46 17.83
C PRO A 267 3.02 18.44 16.36
N GLU A 268 3.75 19.17 15.52
CA GLU A 268 3.51 19.22 14.08
C GLU A 268 3.77 17.89 13.35
N VAL A 269 4.55 16.99 13.95
CA VAL A 269 4.80 15.65 13.40
C VAL A 269 3.51 14.83 13.36
N ALA A 270 2.63 15.01 14.34
CA ALA A 270 1.39 14.24 14.46
C ALA A 270 0.49 14.40 13.23
N TRP A 271 0.23 15.64 12.80
CA TRP A 271 -0.62 15.89 11.64
C TRP A 271 0.11 15.69 10.31
N ARG A 272 1.45 15.69 10.28
CA ARG A 272 2.23 15.39 9.07
C ARG A 272 2.27 13.89 8.76
N GLU A 273 2.42 13.05 9.78
CA GLU A 273 2.48 11.58 9.61
C GLU A 273 1.09 10.92 9.59
N GLY A 274 0.12 11.50 10.32
CA GLY A 274 -1.22 10.96 10.50
C GLY A 274 -1.97 10.61 9.22
N PRO A 275 -2.11 11.53 8.24
CA PRO A 275 -2.82 11.27 6.98
C PRO A 275 -2.25 10.08 6.21
N TYR A 276 -0.92 9.96 6.13
CA TYR A 276 -0.26 8.83 5.46
C TYR A 276 -0.44 7.52 6.23
N GLN A 277 -0.38 7.53 7.56
CA GLN A 277 -0.67 6.32 8.35
C GLN A 277 -2.15 5.90 8.24
N SER A 278 -3.06 6.86 8.17
CA SER A 278 -4.50 6.61 8.09
C SER A 278 -4.89 6.07 6.72
N GLY A 279 -4.47 6.73 5.64
CA GLY A 279 -4.78 6.30 4.27
C GLY A 279 -3.87 5.18 3.81
N GLU A 280 -2.60 5.48 3.58
CA GLU A 280 -1.64 4.56 2.97
C GLU A 280 -1.30 3.38 3.87
N GLY A 281 -1.17 3.60 5.18
CA GLY A 281 -0.89 2.55 6.14
C GLY A 281 -2.02 1.53 6.28
N THR A 282 -3.27 1.98 6.27
CA THR A 282 -4.45 1.09 6.30
C THR A 282 -4.61 0.34 4.98
N ALA A 283 -4.39 1.01 3.84
CA ALA A 283 -4.38 0.35 2.53
C ALA A 283 -3.28 -0.73 2.45
N ARG A 284 -2.08 -0.44 2.99
CA ARG A 284 -0.97 -1.40 3.08
C ARG A 284 -1.29 -2.59 4.00
N PHE A 285 -2.00 -2.38 5.11
CA PHE A 285 -2.52 -3.48 5.94
C PHE A 285 -3.40 -4.44 5.10
N VAL A 286 -4.34 -3.88 4.35
CA VAL A 286 -5.26 -4.65 3.49
C VAL A 286 -4.51 -5.41 2.40
N GLU A 287 -3.55 -4.75 1.77
CA GLU A 287 -2.64 -5.34 0.78
C GLU A 287 -1.89 -6.56 1.35
N ASP A 288 -1.27 -6.42 2.52
CA ASP A 288 -0.50 -7.49 3.16
C ASP A 288 -1.38 -8.67 3.60
N ARG A 289 -2.65 -8.43 3.91
CA ARG A 289 -3.64 -9.49 4.15
C ARG A 289 -4.01 -10.22 2.88
N TYR A 290 -4.29 -9.48 1.82
CA TYR A 290 -4.54 -10.06 0.50
C TYR A 290 -3.38 -10.97 0.07
N VAL A 291 -2.13 -10.50 0.18
CA VAL A 291 -0.94 -11.25 -0.18
C VAL A 291 -0.86 -12.58 0.58
N ARG A 292 -0.99 -12.54 1.92
CA ARG A 292 -0.91 -13.75 2.75
C ARG A 292 -2.04 -14.74 2.47
N LEU A 293 -3.27 -14.26 2.31
CA LEU A 293 -4.44 -15.11 2.07
C LEU A 293 -4.49 -15.65 0.64
N GLY A 294 -3.88 -14.96 -0.32
CA GLY A 294 -3.69 -15.44 -1.70
C GLY A 294 -2.51 -16.40 -1.87
N GLY A 295 -1.74 -16.69 -0.80
CA GLY A 295 -0.56 -17.57 -0.90
C GLY A 295 0.63 -16.93 -1.60
N HIS A 296 0.69 -15.60 -1.65
CA HIS A 296 1.76 -14.82 -2.27
C HIS A 296 2.85 -14.45 -1.25
N GLN A 297 4.05 -14.12 -1.72
CA GLN A 297 5.11 -13.58 -0.87
C GLN A 297 4.94 -12.08 -0.66
N LEU A 298 5.14 -11.64 0.59
CA LEU A 298 5.27 -10.21 0.90
C LEU A 298 6.49 -9.63 0.19
N ALA A 299 6.42 -8.32 -0.10
CA ALA A 299 7.63 -7.62 -0.51
C ALA A 299 8.58 -7.62 0.69
N ASP A 300 9.86 -7.76 0.40
CA ASP A 300 10.87 -7.49 1.40
C ASP A 300 10.71 -6.04 1.88
N ARG A 301 10.38 -5.87 3.16
CA ARG A 301 10.21 -4.55 3.78
C ARG A 301 11.57 -3.91 4.11
N SER A 302 12.67 -4.65 4.03
CA SER A 302 14.02 -4.11 4.23
C SER A 302 14.36 -3.04 3.18
N THR A 303 13.76 -3.14 1.98
CA THR A 303 13.92 -2.13 0.91
C THR A 303 13.14 -0.86 1.17
N ASP A 304 12.16 -0.89 2.09
CA ASP A 304 11.41 0.32 2.45
C ASP A 304 12.29 1.25 3.30
N LEU A 305 13.33 0.76 3.98
CA LEU A 305 14.22 1.61 4.77
C LEU A 305 15.16 2.42 3.86
N THR A 306 14.98 3.74 3.89
CA THR A 306 15.86 4.68 3.19
C THR A 306 16.92 5.22 4.16
N THR A 307 18.20 5.18 3.77
CA THR A 307 19.30 5.82 4.51
C THR A 307 19.81 7.05 3.75
N GLY A 308 20.69 7.83 4.39
CA GLY A 308 21.31 9.00 3.74
C GLY A 308 20.34 10.18 3.51
N PRO A 309 20.61 11.07 2.54
CA PRO A 309 19.89 12.35 2.38
C PRO A 309 18.38 12.26 2.19
N ALA A 310 17.86 11.10 1.79
CA ALA A 310 16.44 10.86 1.59
C ALA A 310 15.71 10.36 2.85
N LEU A 311 16.41 10.09 3.96
CA LEU A 311 15.84 9.54 5.19
C LEU A 311 14.71 10.42 5.75
N LEU A 312 14.88 11.74 5.84
CA LEU A 312 13.86 12.61 6.41
C LEU A 312 12.63 12.74 5.51
N ALA A 313 12.85 12.79 4.20
CA ALA A 313 11.77 12.76 3.23
C ALA A 313 11.01 11.42 3.29
N TRP A 314 11.72 10.33 3.60
CA TRP A 314 11.12 9.03 3.85
C TRP A 314 10.28 9.03 5.14
N ILE A 315 10.84 9.50 6.27
CA ILE A 315 10.12 9.57 7.56
C ILE A 315 8.84 10.39 7.41
N GLY A 316 8.92 11.58 6.78
CA GLY A 316 7.79 12.48 6.66
C GLY A 316 6.68 12.06 5.69
N ARG A 317 6.88 10.98 4.92
CA ARG A 317 5.91 10.55 3.89
C ARG A 317 5.78 9.04 3.75
N ARG A 318 6.88 8.35 3.44
CA ARG A 318 6.88 6.93 3.07
C ARG A 318 6.75 6.01 4.27
N ARG A 319 7.24 6.42 5.44
CA ARG A 319 7.14 5.66 6.69
C ARG A 319 5.69 5.35 7.09
N GLY A 320 4.73 6.19 6.69
CA GLY A 320 3.30 5.97 6.99
C GLY A 320 2.76 4.62 6.53
N TYR A 321 3.27 4.10 5.40
CA TYR A 321 2.87 2.80 4.84
C TYR A 321 3.23 1.63 5.78
N PRO A 322 4.51 1.35 6.08
CA PRO A 322 4.89 0.21 6.92
C PRO A 322 4.42 0.38 8.37
N VAL A 323 4.39 1.62 8.89
CA VAL A 323 3.94 1.87 10.27
C VAL A 323 2.46 1.59 10.44
N GLY A 324 1.61 2.16 9.59
CA GLY A 324 0.17 1.92 9.71
C GLY A 324 -0.18 0.45 9.50
N ALA A 325 0.49 -0.23 8.55
CA ALA A 325 0.29 -1.65 8.33
C ALA A 325 0.69 -2.52 9.54
N SER A 326 1.88 -2.26 10.10
CA SER A 326 2.38 -3.00 11.25
C SER A 326 1.53 -2.75 12.50
N CYS A 327 1.09 -1.50 12.71
CA CYS A 327 0.15 -1.16 13.78
C CYS A 327 -1.20 -1.85 13.60
N GLY A 328 -1.76 -1.89 12.38
CA GLY A 328 -3.00 -2.61 12.10
C GLY A 328 -2.90 -4.10 12.40
N GLU A 329 -1.79 -4.74 12.03
CA GLU A 329 -1.53 -6.16 12.31
C GLU A 329 -1.39 -6.45 13.80
N LEU A 330 -0.62 -5.65 14.52
CA LEU A 330 -0.46 -5.79 15.97
C LEU A 330 -1.77 -5.48 16.69
N LEU A 331 -2.52 -4.48 16.24
CA LEU A 331 -3.79 -4.10 16.84
C LEU A 331 -4.80 -5.23 16.67
N GLU A 332 -4.92 -5.80 15.47
CA GLU A 332 -5.78 -6.96 15.28
C GLU A 332 -5.38 -8.16 16.13
N SER A 333 -4.07 -8.40 16.26
CA SER A 333 -3.56 -9.48 17.11
C SER A 333 -3.84 -9.25 18.59
N ALA A 334 -3.85 -7.99 19.03
CA ALA A 334 -4.07 -7.61 20.42
C ALA A 334 -5.56 -7.58 20.81
N VAL A 335 -6.43 -7.10 19.92
CA VAL A 335 -7.84 -6.80 20.27
C VAL A 335 -8.86 -7.48 19.36
N GLY A 336 -8.44 -8.11 18.26
CA GLY A 336 -9.31 -8.75 17.27
C GLY A 336 -9.81 -7.80 16.18
N PRO A 337 -10.51 -8.31 15.14
CA PRO A 337 -10.79 -7.58 13.89
C PRO A 337 -11.78 -6.41 14.03
N TRP A 338 -12.41 -6.23 15.19
CA TRP A 338 -13.42 -5.20 15.39
C TRP A 338 -12.83 -3.78 15.30
N TRP A 339 -11.52 -3.60 15.53
CA TRP A 339 -10.86 -2.28 15.45
C TRP A 339 -11.08 -1.61 14.09
N ARG A 340 -11.20 -2.40 13.01
CA ARG A 340 -11.41 -1.91 11.64
C ARG A 340 -12.69 -1.09 11.51
N THR A 341 -13.70 -1.36 12.35
CA THR A 341 -14.95 -0.58 12.37
C THR A 341 -14.76 0.85 12.87
N ARG A 342 -13.60 1.16 13.47
CA ARG A 342 -13.23 2.53 13.90
C ARG A 342 -12.47 3.30 12.82
N ALA A 343 -11.86 2.64 11.84
CA ALA A 343 -11.11 3.31 10.76
C ALA A 343 -11.94 4.36 9.98
N PRO A 344 -13.26 4.17 9.73
CA PRO A 344 -14.08 5.18 9.05
C PRO A 344 -14.17 6.55 9.75
N SER A 345 -13.73 6.65 11.01
CA SER A 345 -13.65 7.93 11.74
C SER A 345 -12.41 8.77 11.41
N GLY A 346 -11.64 8.40 10.38
CA GLY A 346 -10.44 9.12 9.96
C GLY A 346 -9.23 8.90 10.86
N ARG A 347 -9.26 7.84 11.68
CA ARG A 347 -8.25 7.55 12.68
C ARG A 347 -7.23 6.55 12.16
N THR A 348 -5.96 6.77 12.51
CA THR A 348 -4.91 5.81 12.20
C THR A 348 -5.06 4.54 13.06
N PRO A 349 -4.50 3.40 12.63
CA PRO A 349 -4.38 2.23 13.49
C PRO A 349 -3.67 2.55 14.83
N GLY A 350 -2.72 3.50 14.84
CA GLY A 350 -2.06 3.98 16.05
C GLY A 350 -3.00 4.72 17.00
N ASP A 351 -3.87 5.59 16.49
CA ASP A 351 -4.84 6.32 17.31
C ASP A 351 -5.87 5.37 17.92
N ILE A 352 -6.29 4.35 17.17
CA ILE A 352 -7.20 3.33 17.68
C ILE A 352 -6.50 2.50 18.75
N ALA A 353 -5.25 2.11 18.55
CA ALA A 353 -4.45 1.44 19.58
C ALA A 353 -4.32 2.30 20.85
N ALA A 354 -4.10 3.62 20.70
CA ALA A 354 -4.00 4.56 21.82
C ALA A 354 -5.28 4.61 22.66
N GLU A 355 -6.45 4.62 22.02
CA GLU A 355 -7.73 4.57 22.73
C GLU A 355 -7.94 3.24 23.45
N VAL A 356 -7.65 2.12 22.79
CA VAL A 356 -8.03 0.79 23.30
C VAL A 356 -7.05 0.27 24.35
N LEU A 357 -5.76 0.56 24.19
CA LEU A 357 -4.70 0.06 25.07
C LEU A 357 -4.19 1.12 26.07
N GLY A 358 -4.51 2.40 25.84
CA GLY A 358 -3.98 3.53 26.58
C GLY A 358 -2.55 3.90 26.16
N VAL A 359 -2.23 5.18 26.26
CA VAL A 359 -0.87 5.70 26.06
C VAL A 359 -0.14 5.69 27.41
N PRO A 360 1.05 5.09 27.53
CA PRO A 360 1.87 5.21 28.74
C PRO A 360 2.15 6.67 29.11
N THR A 361 2.10 7.00 30.40
CA THR A 361 2.36 8.36 30.92
C THR A 361 3.35 8.34 32.10
N GLY A 362 3.90 9.50 32.44
CA GLY A 362 4.80 9.68 33.59
C GLY A 362 5.99 8.72 33.61
N GLU A 363 6.31 8.20 34.79
CA GLU A 363 7.44 7.28 35.01
C GLU A 363 7.34 6.00 34.16
N ASP A 364 6.12 5.52 33.88
CA ASP A 364 5.95 4.32 33.05
C ASP A 364 6.33 4.58 31.59
N ARG A 365 5.97 5.76 31.05
CA ARG A 365 6.41 6.17 29.71
C ARG A 365 7.92 6.23 29.63
N ASP A 366 8.54 6.89 30.61
CA ASP A 366 9.98 7.10 30.63
C ASP A 366 10.73 5.77 30.72
N ARG A 367 10.24 4.85 31.57
CA ARG A 367 10.77 3.49 31.68
C ARG A 367 10.66 2.71 30.36
N VAL A 368 9.47 2.67 29.74
CA VAL A 368 9.24 1.94 28.48
C VAL A 368 10.12 2.49 27.35
N VAL A 369 10.26 3.82 27.25
CA VAL A 369 11.13 4.44 26.24
C VAL A 369 12.60 4.14 26.50
N ALA A 370 13.06 4.18 27.76
CA ALA A 370 14.43 3.83 28.12
C ALA A 370 14.76 2.36 27.79
N GLU A 371 13.86 1.44 28.12
CA GLU A 371 13.97 0.01 27.78
C GLU A 371 14.07 -0.19 26.26
N ALA A 372 13.22 0.49 25.48
CA ALA A 372 13.29 0.44 24.03
C ALA A 372 14.62 1.00 23.50
N LYS A 373 15.06 2.16 24.00
CA LYS A 373 16.32 2.78 23.58
C LYS A 373 17.52 1.85 23.81
N GLN A 374 17.53 1.13 24.93
CA GLN A 374 18.56 0.14 25.23
C GLN A 374 18.46 -1.10 24.33
N ALA A 375 17.24 -1.60 24.09
CA ALA A 375 17.02 -2.83 23.34
C ALA A 375 17.37 -2.74 21.84
N PHE A 376 17.30 -1.53 21.25
CA PHE A 376 17.42 -1.31 19.80
C PHE A 376 18.57 -0.38 19.39
N ASP A 377 19.62 -0.29 20.22
CA ASP A 377 20.80 0.54 19.93
C ASP A 377 20.41 1.96 19.47
N TYR A 378 19.70 2.68 20.33
CA TYR A 378 19.26 4.03 20.02
C TYR A 378 20.43 4.96 19.65
N ALA A 379 21.61 4.73 20.23
CA ALA A 379 22.82 5.47 19.89
C ALA A 379 23.19 5.26 18.41
N GLY A 380 23.14 4.03 17.92
CA GLY A 380 23.33 3.70 16.50
C GLY A 380 22.29 4.34 15.59
N LEU A 381 21.00 4.32 15.98
CA LEU A 381 19.93 5.00 15.23
C LEU A 381 20.14 6.51 15.14
N LEU A 382 20.52 7.14 16.25
CA LEU A 382 20.80 8.56 16.30
C LEU A 382 22.03 8.95 15.46
N ASP A 383 23.07 8.14 15.49
CA ASP A 383 24.27 8.33 14.67
C ASP A 383 23.97 8.14 13.18
N LEU A 384 23.13 7.16 12.82
CA LEU A 384 22.62 6.99 11.45
C LEU A 384 21.90 8.25 10.95
N VAL A 385 21.01 8.83 11.76
CA VAL A 385 20.30 10.06 11.41
C VAL A 385 21.24 11.26 11.28
N ARG A 386 22.21 11.41 12.19
CA ARG A 386 23.20 12.51 12.14
C ARG A 386 24.08 12.45 10.90
N ARG A 387 24.44 11.24 10.45
CA ARG A 387 25.22 11.01 9.23
C ARG A 387 24.42 11.13 7.93
N ALA A 388 23.09 11.09 8.02
CA ALA A 388 22.21 11.17 6.87
C ALA A 388 22.21 12.54 6.17
N ASP A 389 23.00 13.50 6.68
CA ASP A 389 23.16 14.85 6.16
C ASP A 389 21.85 15.64 6.21
N LEU A 390 21.66 16.31 7.35
CA LEU A 390 20.91 17.56 7.39
C LEU A 390 21.84 18.63 6.82
N PRO A 391 21.82 18.97 5.51
CA PRO A 391 22.59 20.11 5.06
C PRO A 391 22.18 21.29 5.93
N HIS A 392 23.18 21.90 6.56
CA HIS A 392 23.08 22.92 7.61
C HIS A 392 21.98 23.96 7.32
N ALA A 393 21.30 24.36 8.40
CA ALA A 393 20.33 25.45 8.44
C ALA A 393 20.88 26.76 7.86
#